data_AF-A0A5U8JHG0-F1
#
_entry.id   AF-A0A5U8JHG0-F1
#
_cell.length_a   1.000
_cell.length_b   1.000
_cell.length_c   1.000
_cell.angle_alpha   90.00
_cell.angle_beta   90.00
_cell.angle_gamma   90.00
#
_symmetry.space_group_name_H-M   'P 1'
#
loop_
_entity.id
_entity.type
_entity.pdbx_description
1 polymer ?
#
loop_
_entity_poly.entity_id
_entity_poly.type
_entity_poly.pdbx_seq_one_letter_code
_entity_poly.pdbx_strand_id
1 'polypeptide(L)' 'MTTRPPLTEDQFIDMAFITSLLQMTDKWIYKLIKDGAFPKPVKLGR' A
#
# COMPACT_ATOMS: atom_id res chain seq x y z
N MET A 1 -16.61 15.58 -8.54
CA MET A 1 -17.36 14.31 -8.39
C MET A 1 -16.38 13.23 -7.98
N THR A 2 -16.52 12.66 -6.79
CA THR A 2 -15.61 11.60 -6.32
C THR A 2 -16.20 10.26 -6.74
N THR A 3 -15.84 9.80 -7.94
CA THR A 3 -16.20 8.46 -8.41
C THR A 3 -15.50 7.43 -7.53
N ARG A 4 -16.26 6.68 -6.73
CA ARG A 4 -15.72 5.55 -5.98
C ARG A 4 -15.44 4.42 -6.99
N PRO A 5 -14.16 4.06 -7.23
CA PRO A 5 -13.85 2.94 -8.11
C PRO A 5 -14.47 1.65 -7.55
N PRO A 6 -14.90 0.72 -8.42
CA PRO A 6 -15.30 -0.62 -8.02
C PRO A 6 -14.24 -1.28 -7.12
N LEU A 7 -14.69 -2.03 -6.11
CA LEU A 7 -13.80 -2.75 -5.19
C LEU A 7 -12.91 -3.80 -5.89
N THR A 8 -13.29 -4.22 -7.09
CA THR A 8 -12.59 -5.21 -7.91
C THR A 8 -11.51 -4.62 -8.80
N GLU A 9 -11.37 -3.29 -8.86
CA GLU A 9 -10.31 -2.64 -9.63
C GLU A 9 -9.06 -2.46 -8.77
N ASP A 10 -7.90 -2.67 -9.38
CA ASP A 10 -6.61 -2.38 -8.77
C ASP A 10 -6.48 -0.89 -8.48
N GLN A 11 -6.14 -0.55 -7.23
CA GLN A 11 -5.99 0.81 -6.76
C GLN A 11 -4.59 1.04 -6.20
N PHE A 12 -4.04 2.22 -6.47
CA PHE A 12 -2.85 2.67 -5.75
C PHE A 12 -3.24 3.03 -4.32
N ILE A 13 -2.58 2.37 -3.38
CA ILE A 13 -2.69 2.65 -1.95
C ILE A 13 -1.37 3.21 -1.45
N ASP A 14 -1.46 4.16 -0.52
CA ASP A 14 -0.29 4.75 0.10
C ASP A 14 0.07 4.06 1.42
N MET A 15 1.19 4.48 2.00
CA MET A 15 1.70 3.91 3.24
C MET A 15 0.76 4.17 4.43
N ALA A 16 0.07 5.31 4.45
CA ALA A 16 -0.81 5.71 5.54
C ALA A 16 -2.08 4.86 5.58
N PHE A 17 -2.63 4.53 4.41
CA PHE A 17 -3.75 3.62 4.28
C PHE A 17 -3.40 2.24 4.83
N ILE A 18 -2.25 1.69 4.44
CA ILE A 18 -1.83 0.35 4.86
C ILE A 18 -1.60 0.30 6.37
N THR A 19 -0.91 1.29 6.96
CA THR A 19 -0.65 1.32 8.41
C THR A 19 -1.94 1.46 9.21
N SER A 20 -2.91 2.25 8.73
CA SER A 20 -4.22 2.37 9.35
C SER A 20 -5.05 1.08 9.25
N LEU A 21 -4.97 0.37 8.13
CA LEU A 21 -5.72 -0.86 7.91
C LEU A 21 -5.19 -2.02 8.76
N LEU A 22 -3.86 -2.20 8.77
CA LEU A 22 -3.18 -3.28 9.49
C LEU A 22 -2.92 -2.97 10.97
N GLN A 23 -3.07 -1.71 11.39
CA GLN A 23 -2.69 -1.22 12.72
C GLN A 23 -1.22 -1.52 13.07
N MET A 24 -0.35 -1.39 12.06
CA MET A 24 1.09 -1.64 12.17
C MET A 24 1.87 -0.38 11.80
N THR A 25 3.12 -0.31 12.26
CA THR A 25 4.01 0.79 11.87
C THR A 25 4.58 0.56 10.47
N ASP A 26 4.90 1.66 9.81
CA ASP A 26 5.58 1.71 8.52
C ASP A 26 6.84 0.83 8.47
N LYS A 27 7.65 0.87 9.53
CA LYS A 27 8.89 0.11 9.67
C LYS A 27 8.68 -1.40 9.58
N TRP A 28 7.59 -1.92 10.17
CA TRP A 28 7.27 -3.34 10.08
C TRP A 28 6.88 -3.75 8.65
N ILE A 29 6.13 -2.90 7.95
CA ILE A 29 5.76 -3.18 6.57
C ILE A 29 6.99 -3.11 5.65
N TYR A 30 7.91 -2.16 5.85
CA TYR A 30 9.19 -2.16 5.15
C TYR A 30 10.02 -3.41 5.42
N LYS A 31 9.96 -3.98 6.63
CA LYS A 31 10.58 -5.28 6.92
C LYS A 31 9.93 -6.40 6.10
N LEU A 32 8.60 -6.46 6.02
CA LEU A 32 7.89 -7.44 5.19
C LEU A 32 8.22 -7.31 3.69
N ILE A 33 8.37 -6.08 3.19
CA ILE A 33 8.82 -5.81 1.81
C ILE A 33 10.23 -6.37 1.59
N LYS A 34 11.14 -6.18 2.55
CA LYS A 34 12.51 -6.70 2.48
C LYS A 34 12.54 -8.23 2.53
N ASP A 35 11.70 -8.84 3.35
CA ASP A 35 11.58 -10.28 3.51
C ASP A 35 10.83 -10.95 2.33
N GLY A 36 10.32 -10.16 1.38
CA GLY A 36 9.58 -10.65 0.21
C GLY A 36 8.14 -11.08 0.50
N ALA A 37 7.67 -10.88 1.74
CA ALA A 37 6.32 -11.21 2.19
C ALA A 37 5.28 -10.12 1.85
N PHE A 38 5.72 -8.95 1.36
CA PHE A 38 4.84 -7.86 0.93
C PHE A 38 5.24 -7.36 -0.48
N PRO A 39 4.27 -6.91 -1.30
CA PRO A 39 4.55 -6.36 -2.63
C PRO A 39 5.56 -5.20 -2.60
N LYS A 40 6.42 -5.13 -3.62
CA LYS A 40 7.39 -4.04 -3.76
C LYS A 40 6.66 -2.72 -4.06
N PRO A 41 7.12 -1.58 -3.48
CA PRO A 41 6.53 -0.29 -3.77
C PRO A 41 6.72 0.10 -5.24
N VAL A 42 5.70 0.72 -5.83
CA VAL A 42 5.71 1.14 -7.24
C VAL A 42 6.38 2.51 -7.38
N LYS A 43 7.50 2.51 -8.11
CA LYS A 43 8.21 3.66 -8.70
C LYS A 43 7.39 4.43 -9.73
N LEU A 44 6.62 5.47 -9.39
CA LEU A 44 6.17 6.41 -10.44
C LEU A 44 7.34 7.32 -10.82
N GLY A 45 7.61 7.45 -12.12
CA GLY A 45 8.67 8.30 -12.66
C GLY A 45 8.45 9.78 -12.32
N ARG A 46 9.42 10.62 -12.69
CA ARG A 46 9.21 12.08 -12.80
C ARG A 46 8.94 12.46 -14.24
#